data_AF-A0A836THC9-F1
#
_entry.id   AF-A0A836THC9-F1
#
_cell.length_a   1.000
_cell.length_b   1.000
_cell.length_c   1.000
_cell.angle_alpha   90.00
_cell.angle_beta   90.00
_cell.angle_gamma   90.00
#
_symmetry.space_group_name_H-M   'P 1'
#
loop_
_entity.id
_entity.type
_entity.pdbx_description
1 polymer ?
#
loop_
_entity_poly.entity_id
_entity_poly.type
_entity_poly.pdbx_seq_one_letter_code
_entity_poly.pdbx_strand_id
1 'polypeptide(L)' 'VEISVAGGVKANTAAQVRDAGATIIVAGAAIYGAEDPAASAAEITAIAHG' A
#
# COMPACT_ATOMS: atom_id res chain seq x y z
N VAL A 1 -2.33 -17.48 9.39
CA VAL A 1 -3.03 -17.21 8.11
C VAL A 1 -2.36 -16.00 7.51
N GLU A 2 -2.00 -16.03 6.23
CA GLU A 2 -1.51 -14.86 5.52
C GLU A 2 -2.69 -14.12 4.89
N ILE A 3 -2.74 -12.80 5.05
CA ILE A 3 -3.83 -11.96 4.56
C ILE A 3 -3.28 -10.96 3.57
N SER A 4 -3.78 -11.02 2.34
CA SER A 4 -3.46 -10.06 1.29
C SER A 4 -4.64 -9.14 1.04
N VAL A 5 -4.37 -7.84 0.92
CA VAL A 5 -5.38 -6.84 0.55
C VAL A 5 -4.97 -6.14 -0.73
N ALA A 6 -5.85 -6.19 -1.73
CA ALA A 6 -5.66 -5.63 -3.05
C ALA A 6 -6.85 -4.73 -3.43
N GLY A 7 -6.56 -3.66 -4.17
CA GLY A 7 -7.56 -2.71 -4.66
C GLY A 7 -7.86 -1.59 -3.64
N GLY A 8 -7.80 -0.33 -4.10
CA GLY A 8 -8.04 0.85 -3.25
C GLY A 8 -6.94 1.16 -2.23
N VAL A 9 -5.84 0.38 -2.21
CA VAL A 9 -4.66 0.66 -1.39
C VAL A 9 -3.88 1.84 -1.99
N LYS A 10 -3.66 2.86 -1.16
CA LYS A 10 -2.88 4.08 -1.42
C LYS A 10 -2.33 4.61 -0.10
N ALA A 11 -1.55 5.70 -0.13
CA ALA A 11 -0.87 6.22 1.07
C ALA A 11 -1.80 6.38 2.28
N ASN A 12 -3.01 6.95 2.11
CA ASN A 12 -3.93 7.16 3.21
C ASN A 12 -4.71 5.92 3.69
N THR A 13 -4.63 4.78 3.00
CA THR A 13 -5.29 3.52 3.39
C THR A 13 -4.31 2.41 3.77
N ALA A 14 -3.04 2.53 3.38
CA ALA A 14 -2.02 1.50 3.64
C ALA A 14 -1.84 1.19 5.13
N ALA A 15 -1.85 2.21 6.00
CA ALA A 15 -1.77 2.01 7.45
C ALA A 15 -2.97 1.22 7.99
N GLN A 16 -4.18 1.55 7.55
CA GLN A 16 -5.40 0.85 7.99
C GLN A 16 -5.39 -0.63 7.58
N VAL A 17 -4.89 -0.90 6.38
CA VAL A 17 -4.77 -2.27 5.85
C VAL A 17 -3.76 -3.09 6.66
N ARG A 18 -2.60 -2.50 6.97
CA ARG A 18 -1.60 -3.09 7.87
C ARG A 18 -2.19 -3.34 9.26
N ASP A 19 -2.82 -2.33 9.86
CA ASP A 19 -3.36 -2.39 11.22
C ASP A 19 -4.53 -3.39 11.34
N ALA A 20 -5.26 -3.63 10.25
CA ALA A 20 -6.28 -4.66 10.15
C ALA A 20 -5.71 -6.10 10.07
N GLY A 21 -4.38 -6.25 10.01
CA GLY A 21 -3.69 -7.55 10.01
C GLY A 21 -3.32 -8.08 8.63
N ALA A 22 -3.32 -7.24 7.60
CA ALA A 22 -2.80 -7.64 6.29
C ALA A 22 -1.28 -7.87 6.37
N THR A 23 -0.83 -9.04 5.91
CA THR A 23 0.58 -9.39 5.78
C THR A 23 1.13 -9.04 4.40
N ILE A 24 0.26 -8.84 3.41
CA ILE A 24 0.61 -8.46 2.04
C ILE A 24 -0.30 -7.30 1.59
N ILE A 25 0.32 -6.25 1.04
CA ILE A 25 -0.36 -5.05 0.56
C ILE A 25 -0.09 -4.89 -0.94
N VAL A 26 -1.14 -4.77 -1.76
CA VAL A 26 -1.02 -4.62 -3.23
C VAL A 26 -1.52 -3.25 -3.68
N ALA A 27 -0.58 -2.34 -3.95
CA ALA A 27 -0.85 -0.98 -4.43
C ALA A 27 -0.55 -0.83 -5.93
N GLY A 28 -1.50 -1.24 -6.79
CA GLY A 28 -1.34 -1.15 -8.24
C GLY A 28 -1.55 0.27 -8.78
N ALA A 29 -2.81 0.70 -8.87
CA ALA A 29 -3.18 1.99 -9.47
C ALA A 29 -2.58 3.20 -8.72
N ALA A 30 -2.36 3.08 -7.40
CA ALA A 30 -1.74 4.15 -6.63
C ALA A 30 -0.28 4.39 -7.03
N ILE A 31 0.47 3.33 -7.38
CA ILE A 31 1.86 3.42 -7.84
C ILE A 31 1.91 3.74 -9.34
N TYR A 32 1.27 2.91 -10.17
CA TYR A 32 1.39 3.02 -11.62
C TYR A 32 0.57 4.16 -12.24
N GLY A 33 -0.40 4.72 -11.49
CA GLY A 33 -1.18 5.89 -11.90
C GLY A 33 -0.64 7.21 -11.33
N ALA A 34 0.44 7.19 -10.55
CA ALA A 34 1.04 8.40 -9.99
C ALA A 34 1.90 9.14 -11.03
N GLU A 35 2.06 10.45 -10.81
CA GLU A 35 2.99 11.27 -11.59
C GLU A 35 4.44 10.80 -11.41
N ASP A 36 4.78 10.36 -10.20
CA ASP A 36 6.03 9.69 -9.87
C ASP A 36 5.75 8.33 -9.20
N PRO A 37 5.78 7.23 -9.98
CA PRO A 37 5.59 5.89 -9.45
C PRO A 37 6.63 5.48 -8.40
N ALA A 38 7.88 5.96 -8.52
CA ALA A 38 8.93 5.62 -7.57
C ALA A 38 8.69 6.30 -6.23
N ALA A 39 8.33 7.59 -6.23
CA ALA A 39 7.97 8.30 -5.01
C ALA A 39 6.72 7.69 -4.34
N SER A 40 5.70 7.35 -5.13
CA SER A 40 4.49 6.72 -4.59
C SER A 40 4.76 5.35 -3.98
N ALA A 41 5.57 4.51 -4.65
CA ALA A 41 5.99 3.23 -4.10
C ALA A 41 6.74 3.41 -2.79
N ALA A 42 7.70 4.33 -2.73
CA ALA A 42 8.47 4.59 -1.52
C ALA A 42 7.60 5.06 -0.35
N GLU A 43 6.64 5.95 -0.59
CA GLU A 43 5.69 6.42 0.42
C GLU A 43 4.82 5.26 0.95
N ILE A 44 4.20 4.50 0.05
CA ILE A 44 3.31 3.39 0.43
C ILE A 44 4.08 2.29 1.17
N THR A 45 5.30 1.99 0.73
CA THR A 45 6.19 1.04 1.40
C THR A 45 6.57 1.52 2.80
N ALA A 46 6.91 2.80 2.97
CA ALA A 46 7.22 3.35 4.29
C ALA A 46 6.03 3.23 5.25
N ILE A 47 4.81 3.47 4.77
CA ILE A 47 3.58 3.34 5.57
C ILE A 47 3.27 1.87 5.88
N ALA A 48 3.45 0.97 4.91
CA ALA A 48 3.20 -0.46 5.08
C ALA A 48 4.13 -1.12 6.12
N HIS A 49 5.35 -0.60 6.28
CA HIS A 49 6.38 -1.14 7.18
C HIS A 49 6.58 -0.36 8.48
N GLY A 50 5.94 0.80 8.64
CA GLY A 50 5.96 1.57 9.89
C GLY A 50 4.98 1.05 10.93
#